data_AF-D7B3G8-F1
#
_entry.id   AF-D7B3G8-F1
#
_cell.length_a   1.000
_cell.length_b   1.000
_cell.length_c   1.000
_cell.angle_alpha   90.00
_cell.angle_beta   90.00
_cell.angle_gamma   90.00
#
_symmetry.space_group_name_H-M   'P 1'
#
loop_
_entity.id
_entity.type
_entity.pdbx_description
1 polymer ?
#
loop_
_entity_poly.entity_id
_entity_poly.type
_entity_poly.pdbx_seq_one_letter_code
_entity_poly.pdbx_strand_id
1 'polypeptide(L)'
;MQILEPVTPDTVIRRFRATHPLEDEVSRATNTYAESALTLATRQLGGRWHRVALDREDVLSVLLPWHTGEYGERELVPPAGATVAETLGTLTDWGREYPASNPVCWGKLDWHTGAARAPLFLSSRALDHPFYERLERTDAVTHLDGLHRMLAWALADRLPSRPLLEAYLAGPLPDLRDPDAPSAARPSATAPAEATADTKEA
;
A
#
# COMPACT_ATOMS: atom_id res chain seq x y z
N MET A 1 9.21 5.95 -4.03
CA MET A 1 8.86 4.84 -4.96
C MET A 1 9.50 5.13 -6.30
N GLN A 2 10.21 4.17 -6.89
CA GLN A 2 10.83 4.30 -8.20
C GLN A 2 10.17 3.37 -9.22
N ILE A 3 9.74 3.90 -10.37
CA ILE A 3 9.23 3.09 -11.46
C ILE A 3 10.40 2.50 -12.24
N LEU A 4 10.36 1.20 -12.48
CA LEU A 4 11.38 0.51 -13.27
C LEU A 4 10.91 0.37 -14.72
N GLU A 5 9.72 -0.17 -14.93
CA GLU A 5 9.15 -0.40 -16.26
C GLU A 5 7.64 -0.62 -16.21
N PRO A 6 6.90 -0.32 -17.30
CA PRO A 6 5.55 -0.84 -17.49
C PRO A 6 5.58 -2.36 -17.68
N VAL A 7 4.56 -3.06 -17.17
CA VAL A 7 4.41 -4.51 -17.34
C VAL A 7 2.98 -4.89 -17.71
N THR A 8 2.81 -6.07 -18.30
CA THR A 8 1.48 -6.58 -18.66
C THR A 8 0.80 -7.28 -17.47
N PRO A 9 -0.55 -7.31 -17.42
CA PRO A 9 -1.27 -8.12 -16.44
C PRO A 9 -0.81 -9.58 -16.40
N ASP A 10 -0.56 -10.21 -17.56
CA ASP A 10 -0.07 -11.59 -17.63
C ASP A 10 1.29 -11.78 -16.94
N THR A 11 2.17 -10.78 -17.04
CA THR A 11 3.47 -10.79 -16.35
C THR A 11 3.29 -10.72 -14.84
N VAL A 12 2.35 -9.90 -14.37
CA VAL A 12 2.01 -9.76 -12.95
C VAL A 12 1.46 -11.07 -12.40
N ILE A 13 0.48 -11.69 -13.08
CA ILE A 13 -0.11 -12.97 -12.65
C ILE A 13 0.93 -14.09 -12.67
N ARG A 14 1.77 -14.16 -13.72
CA ARG A 14 2.87 -15.15 -13.77
C ARG A 14 3.83 -14.96 -12.60
N ARG A 15 4.18 -13.72 -12.26
CA ARG A 15 5.06 -13.43 -11.12
C ARG A 15 4.42 -13.79 -9.79
N PHE A 16 3.14 -13.44 -9.61
CA PHE A 16 2.36 -13.78 -8.41
C PHE A 16 2.35 -15.29 -8.17
N ARG A 17 2.03 -16.09 -9.19
CA ARG A 17 1.99 -17.56 -9.07
C ARG A 17 3.36 -18.16 -8.77
N ALA A 18 4.44 -17.60 -9.35
CA ALA A 18 5.80 -18.05 -9.08
C ALA A 18 6.25 -17.80 -7.62
N THR A 19 5.65 -16.83 -6.95
CA THR A 19 5.98 -16.47 -5.55
C THR A 19 4.98 -17.04 -4.54
N HIS A 20 3.95 -17.74 -5.01
CA HIS A 20 2.88 -18.34 -4.21
C HIS A 20 2.57 -19.77 -4.70
N PRO A 21 3.48 -20.73 -4.48
CA PRO A 21 3.25 -22.11 -4.90
C PRO A 21 2.00 -22.68 -4.21
N LEU A 22 1.21 -23.43 -4.97
CA LEU A 22 -0.07 -24.00 -4.52
C LEU A 22 0.17 -25.39 -3.91
N GLU A 23 0.76 -25.43 -2.72
CA GLU A 23 1.24 -26.67 -2.11
C GLU A 23 0.12 -27.46 -1.40
N ASP A 24 -0.86 -26.77 -0.81
CA ASP A 24 -2.01 -27.35 -0.11
C ASP A 24 -3.33 -26.61 -0.39
N GLU A 25 -4.44 -27.12 0.15
CA GLU A 25 -5.79 -26.56 -0.07
C GLU A 25 -5.97 -25.17 0.54
N VAL A 26 -5.38 -24.93 1.71
CA VAL A 26 -5.43 -23.65 2.40
C VAL A 26 -4.70 -22.58 1.58
N SER A 27 -3.49 -22.90 1.14
CA SER A 27 -2.67 -22.06 0.26
C SER A 27 -3.37 -21.81 -1.07
N ARG A 28 -4.08 -22.80 -1.64
CA ARG A 28 -4.90 -22.60 -2.84
C ARG A 28 -6.01 -21.59 -2.60
N ALA A 29 -6.75 -21.69 -1.50
CA ALA A 29 -7.83 -20.77 -1.20
C ALA A 29 -7.33 -19.33 -1.01
N THR A 30 -6.26 -19.13 -0.24
CA THR A 30 -5.68 -17.80 0.01
C THR A 30 -5.08 -17.19 -1.26
N ASN A 31 -4.39 -17.99 -2.08
CA ASN A 31 -3.79 -17.51 -3.32
C ASN A 31 -4.86 -17.17 -4.36
N THR A 32 -5.97 -17.93 -4.40
CA THR A 32 -7.11 -17.63 -5.29
C THR A 32 -7.73 -16.27 -4.96
N TYR A 33 -7.84 -15.93 -3.68
CA TYR A 33 -8.34 -14.63 -3.25
C TYR A 33 -7.42 -13.48 -3.71
N ALA A 34 -6.12 -13.57 -3.43
CA ALA A 34 -5.16 -12.55 -3.83
C ALA A 34 -5.11 -12.41 -5.37
N GLU A 35 -5.12 -13.52 -6.12
CA GLU A 35 -5.17 -13.49 -7.59
C GLU A 35 -6.46 -12.82 -8.11
N SER A 36 -7.59 -13.02 -7.44
CA SER A 36 -8.85 -12.36 -7.75
C SER A 36 -8.76 -10.84 -7.54
N ALA A 37 -8.06 -10.39 -6.50
CA ALA A 37 -7.79 -8.96 -6.28
C ALA A 37 -6.91 -8.35 -7.38
N LEU A 38 -5.88 -9.07 -7.86
CA LEU A 38 -5.05 -8.63 -8.99
C LEU A 38 -5.87 -8.51 -10.29
N THR A 39 -6.75 -9.48 -10.53
CA THR A 39 -7.66 -9.47 -11.69
C THR A 39 -8.64 -8.29 -11.59
N LEU A 40 -9.17 -8.02 -10.40
CA LEU A 40 -10.06 -6.89 -10.16
C LEU A 40 -9.34 -5.54 -10.38
N ALA A 41 -8.13 -5.38 -9.83
CA ALA A 41 -7.31 -4.19 -10.04
C ALA A 41 -7.03 -3.94 -11.52
N THR A 42 -6.71 -5.00 -12.27
CA THR A 42 -6.53 -4.93 -13.72
C THR A 42 -7.76 -4.37 -14.42
N ARG A 43 -8.96 -4.86 -14.08
CA ARG A 43 -10.22 -4.38 -14.68
C ARG A 43 -10.54 -2.94 -14.30
N GLN A 44 -10.44 -2.60 -13.03
CA GLN A 44 -10.87 -1.29 -12.51
C GLN A 44 -9.88 -0.15 -12.80
N LEU A 45 -8.61 -0.46 -13.05
CA LEU A 45 -7.53 0.54 -13.21
C LEU A 45 -6.98 0.60 -14.64
N GLY A 46 -7.77 0.12 -15.61
CA GLY A 46 -7.48 0.26 -17.04
C GLY A 46 -6.35 -0.63 -17.55
N GLY A 47 -6.07 -1.75 -16.87
CA GLY A 47 -5.05 -2.73 -17.27
C GLY A 47 -3.60 -2.27 -17.14
N ARG A 48 -3.37 -1.08 -16.58
CA ARG A 48 -2.02 -0.51 -16.42
C ARG A 48 -1.34 -1.11 -15.20
N TRP A 49 -0.12 -1.60 -15.40
CA TRP A 49 0.74 -2.09 -14.34
C TRP A 49 2.16 -1.60 -14.50
N HIS A 50 2.82 -1.38 -13.38
CA HIS A 50 4.22 -0.98 -13.31
C HIS A 50 4.98 -1.91 -12.38
N ARG A 51 6.16 -2.35 -12.80
CA ARG A 51 7.15 -2.89 -11.88
C ARG A 51 7.88 -1.71 -11.25
N VAL A 52 7.90 -1.66 -9.92
CA VAL A 52 8.46 -0.57 -9.13
C VAL A 52 9.46 -1.12 -8.10
N ALA A 53 10.35 -0.26 -7.64
CA ALA A 53 11.20 -0.50 -6.50
C ALA A 53 10.76 0.42 -5.33
N LEU A 54 10.62 -0.18 -4.16
CA LEU A 54 10.18 0.46 -2.93
C LEU A 54 11.34 0.59 -1.94
N ASP A 55 11.37 1.69 -1.23
CA ASP A 55 12.16 1.85 -0.01
C ASP A 55 11.28 1.66 1.24
N ARG A 56 11.86 1.94 2.42
CA ARG A 56 11.16 1.86 3.70
C ARG A 56 9.97 2.81 3.77
N GLU A 57 10.12 4.06 3.34
CA GLU A 57 9.08 5.08 3.45
C GLU A 57 7.87 4.69 2.59
N ASP A 58 8.15 4.20 1.37
CA ASP A 58 7.13 3.67 0.48
C ASP A 58 6.31 2.57 1.13
N VAL A 59 6.97 1.55 1.69
CA VAL A 59 6.29 0.40 2.32
C VAL A 59 5.50 0.85 3.54
N LEU A 60 6.08 1.73 4.36
CA LEU A 60 5.42 2.24 5.57
C LEU A 60 4.16 3.06 5.27
N SER A 61 4.08 3.69 4.10
CA SER A 61 2.92 4.49 3.66
C SER A 61 1.78 3.67 3.03
N VAL A 62 2.01 2.40 2.68
CA VAL A 62 0.98 1.55 2.06
C VAL A 62 -0.22 1.41 2.99
N LEU A 63 -1.42 1.66 2.46
CA LEU A 63 -2.67 1.50 3.16
C LEU A 63 -3.09 0.02 3.18
N LEU A 64 -3.40 -0.46 4.38
CA LEU A 64 -3.90 -1.80 4.64
C LEU A 64 -5.42 -1.75 4.87
N PRO A 65 -6.18 -2.67 4.26
CA PRO A 65 -7.60 -2.88 4.57
C PRO A 65 -7.79 -3.65 5.88
N TRP A 66 -9.04 -3.67 6.35
CA TRP A 66 -9.46 -4.35 7.58
C TRP A 66 -8.87 -5.76 7.71
N HIS A 67 -8.27 -6.06 8.86
CA HIS A 67 -7.64 -7.35 9.10
C HIS A 67 -7.68 -7.72 10.58
N THR A 68 -8.39 -8.79 10.94
CA THR A 68 -8.44 -9.34 12.31
C THR A 68 -7.49 -10.54 12.47
N GLY A 69 -6.84 -10.99 11.40
CA GLY A 69 -6.09 -12.25 11.42
C GLY A 69 -7.01 -13.48 11.47
N GLU A 70 -6.52 -14.60 10.96
CA GLU A 70 -7.28 -15.85 10.94
C GLU A 70 -7.55 -16.35 12.35
N TYR A 71 -8.83 -16.50 12.70
CA TYR A 71 -9.29 -16.91 14.04
C TYR A 71 -8.81 -16.00 15.17
N GLY A 72 -8.51 -14.74 14.86
CA GLY A 72 -8.03 -13.75 15.83
C GLY A 72 -9.16 -13.06 16.59
N GLU A 73 -8.86 -12.65 17.81
CA GLU A 73 -9.80 -11.92 18.67
C GLU A 73 -9.64 -10.39 18.55
N ARG A 74 -8.50 -9.93 18.00
CA ARG A 74 -8.15 -8.51 17.91
C ARG A 74 -7.96 -8.05 16.47
N GLU A 75 -8.56 -6.90 16.14
CA GLU A 75 -8.43 -6.28 14.82
C GLU A 75 -7.05 -5.66 14.63
N LEU A 76 -6.15 -6.31 13.91
CA LEU A 76 -4.81 -5.78 13.61
C LEU A 76 -4.88 -4.48 12.81
N VAL A 77 -5.71 -4.47 11.78
CA VAL A 77 -5.99 -3.27 10.97
C VAL A 77 -7.47 -2.95 11.18
N PRO A 78 -7.82 -1.75 11.67
CA PRO A 78 -9.21 -1.38 11.91
C PRO A 78 -9.99 -1.27 10.59
N PRO A 79 -11.33 -1.29 10.63
CA PRO A 79 -12.13 -1.21 9.41
C PRO A 79 -11.93 0.03 8.56
N ALA A 80 -11.61 1.18 9.19
CA ALA A 80 -11.26 2.43 8.50
C ALA A 80 -9.96 2.33 7.67
N GLY A 81 -9.18 1.26 7.89
CA GLY A 81 -7.85 1.05 7.32
C GLY A 81 -6.75 1.75 8.11
N ALA A 82 -5.54 1.21 8.00
CA ALA A 82 -4.35 1.79 8.60
C ALA A 82 -3.16 1.64 7.65
N THR A 83 -2.21 2.56 7.69
CA THR A 83 -0.94 2.37 6.99
C THR A 83 -0.13 1.26 7.64
N VAL A 84 0.87 0.73 6.95
CA VAL A 84 1.84 -0.19 7.53
C VAL A 84 2.52 0.44 8.75
N ALA A 85 2.83 1.74 8.73
CA ALA A 85 3.41 2.45 9.87
C ALA A 85 2.47 2.50 11.09
N GLU A 86 1.20 2.87 10.87
CA GLU A 86 0.18 2.92 11.92
C GLU A 86 -0.04 1.52 12.54
N THR A 87 -0.16 0.50 11.69
CA THR A 87 -0.33 -0.90 12.10
C THR A 87 0.88 -1.43 12.86
N LEU A 88 2.09 -1.06 12.44
CA LEU A 88 3.33 -1.39 13.14
C LEU A 88 3.39 -0.75 14.54
N GLY A 89 2.96 0.50 14.67
CA GLY A 89 2.81 1.18 15.96
C GLY A 89 1.89 0.39 16.89
N THR A 90 0.69 0.04 16.41
CA THR A 90 -0.28 -0.79 17.13
C THR A 90 0.29 -2.13 17.58
N LEU A 91 1.00 -2.86 16.70
CA LEU A 91 1.67 -4.12 17.05
C LEU A 91 2.73 -3.95 18.13
N THR A 92 3.50 -2.86 18.04
CA THR A 92 4.55 -2.53 19.01
C THR A 92 3.95 -2.24 20.39
N ASP A 93 2.85 -1.48 20.42
CA ASP A 93 2.14 -1.11 21.65
C ASP A 93 1.52 -2.33 22.34
N TRP A 94 0.94 -3.27 21.57
CA TRP A 94 0.38 -4.50 22.13
C TRP A 94 1.44 -5.50 22.58
N GLY A 95 2.62 -5.48 21.95
CA GLY A 95 3.72 -6.37 22.28
C GLY A 95 3.30 -7.84 22.38
N ARG A 96 3.32 -8.40 23.60
CA ARG A 96 3.02 -9.81 23.85
C ARG A 96 1.53 -10.15 23.84
N GLU A 97 0.64 -9.17 23.89
CA GLU A 97 -0.80 -9.41 23.85
C GLU A 97 -1.25 -9.95 22.48
N TYR A 98 -0.72 -9.38 21.39
CA TYR A 98 -1.14 -9.75 20.04
C TYR A 98 -0.82 -11.21 19.67
N PRO A 99 0.39 -11.76 19.95
CA PRO A 99 0.66 -13.19 19.77
C PRO A 99 -0.32 -14.10 20.52
N ALA A 100 -0.82 -13.67 21.69
CA ALA A 100 -1.74 -14.47 22.49
C ALA A 100 -3.17 -14.45 21.91
N SER A 101 -3.65 -13.28 21.46
CA SER A 101 -5.01 -13.13 20.92
C SER A 101 -5.14 -13.51 19.44
N ASN A 102 -4.04 -13.55 18.69
CA ASN A 102 -4.03 -13.79 17.24
C ASN A 102 -2.87 -14.72 16.81
N PRO A 103 -2.75 -15.94 17.38
CA PRO A 103 -1.56 -16.78 17.24
C PRO A 103 -1.27 -17.22 15.80
N VAL A 104 -2.29 -17.46 14.99
CA VAL A 104 -2.11 -17.84 13.57
C VAL A 104 -1.52 -16.69 12.76
N CYS A 105 -2.07 -15.47 12.93
CA CYS A 105 -1.53 -14.29 12.27
C CYS A 105 -0.11 -13.99 12.73
N TRP A 106 0.17 -14.13 14.03
CA TRP A 106 1.52 -13.94 14.56
C TRP A 106 2.51 -14.96 13.99
N GLY A 107 2.12 -16.23 13.87
CA GLY A 107 2.95 -17.26 13.24
C GLY A 107 3.35 -16.91 11.80
N LYS A 108 2.45 -16.27 11.03
CA LYS A 108 2.78 -15.77 9.68
C LYS A 108 3.78 -14.62 9.72
N LEU A 109 3.61 -13.68 10.66
CA LEU A 109 4.56 -12.58 10.84
C LEU A 109 5.95 -13.10 11.24
N ASP A 110 6.02 -14.02 12.20
CA ASP A 110 7.26 -14.64 12.66
C ASP A 110 7.98 -15.36 11.51
N TRP A 111 7.25 -16.18 10.74
CA TRP A 111 7.80 -16.84 9.54
C TRP A 111 8.42 -15.82 8.57
N HIS A 112 7.70 -14.72 8.29
CA HIS A 112 8.15 -13.72 7.31
C HIS A 112 9.32 -12.87 7.79
N THR A 113 9.59 -12.83 9.10
CA THR A 113 10.70 -12.06 9.71
C THR A 113 12.05 -12.50 9.13
N GLY A 114 12.26 -13.81 8.94
CA GLY A 114 13.51 -14.37 8.37
C GLY A 114 13.49 -14.60 6.86
N ALA A 115 12.32 -14.54 6.22
CA ALA A 115 12.15 -14.95 4.84
C ALA A 115 12.87 -14.06 3.81
N ALA A 116 13.10 -14.60 2.61
CA ALA A 116 13.55 -13.81 1.47
C ALA A 116 12.50 -12.75 1.10
N ARG A 117 12.96 -11.59 0.63
CA ARG A 117 12.06 -10.52 0.17
C ARG A 117 11.43 -10.94 -1.15
N ALA A 118 10.14 -11.26 -1.12
CA ALA A 118 9.31 -11.51 -2.29
C ALA A 118 8.66 -10.20 -2.78
N PRO A 119 8.23 -10.13 -4.06
CA PRO A 119 7.51 -8.97 -4.55
C PRO A 119 6.23 -8.67 -3.76
N LEU A 120 5.89 -7.39 -3.65
CA LEU A 120 4.58 -6.93 -3.17
C LEU A 120 3.65 -6.65 -4.35
N PHE A 121 2.35 -6.76 -4.14
CA PHE A 121 1.35 -6.40 -5.14
C PHE A 121 0.41 -5.35 -4.57
N LEU A 122 0.29 -4.24 -5.27
CA LEU A 122 -0.33 -3.00 -4.79
C LEU A 122 -1.24 -2.43 -5.88
N SER A 123 -2.19 -1.59 -5.46
CA SER A 123 -2.95 -0.71 -6.34
C SER A 123 -2.69 0.74 -5.97
N SER A 124 -2.79 1.63 -6.95
CA SER A 124 -2.64 3.09 -6.76
C SER A 124 -3.73 3.73 -5.91
N ARG A 125 -4.84 3.03 -5.73
CA ARG A 125 -6.01 3.43 -4.93
C ARG A 125 -6.76 2.19 -4.44
N ALA A 126 -7.64 2.37 -3.47
CA ALA A 126 -8.57 1.32 -3.03
C ALA A 126 -9.43 0.83 -4.21
N LEU A 127 -9.68 -0.49 -4.24
CA LEU A 127 -10.57 -1.09 -5.24
C LEU A 127 -12.03 -0.96 -4.80
N ASP A 128 -12.94 -0.88 -5.76
CA ASP A 128 -14.37 -1.03 -5.50
C ASP A 128 -14.68 -2.51 -5.25
N HIS A 129 -14.59 -2.91 -3.98
CA HIS A 129 -14.82 -4.27 -3.49
C HIS A 129 -15.14 -4.24 -1.99
N PRO A 130 -15.99 -5.15 -1.46
CA PRO A 130 -16.39 -5.14 -0.05
C PRO A 130 -15.24 -5.11 0.96
N PHE A 131 -14.07 -5.62 0.58
CA PHE A 131 -12.87 -5.60 1.43
C PHE A 131 -12.29 -4.20 1.68
N TYR A 132 -12.56 -3.26 0.78
CA TYR A 132 -12.07 -1.88 0.86
C TYR A 132 -13.22 -0.89 1.13
N GLU A 133 -14.47 -1.36 1.21
CA GLU A 133 -15.67 -0.48 1.28
C GLU A 133 -15.67 0.43 2.52
N ARG A 134 -14.99 0.01 3.58
CA ARG A 134 -14.91 0.72 4.86
C ARG A 134 -13.67 1.62 4.97
N LEU A 135 -12.79 1.63 3.97
CA LEU A 135 -11.62 2.50 3.96
C LEU A 135 -12.02 3.97 3.88
N GLU A 136 -11.52 4.77 4.83
CA GLU A 136 -11.73 6.22 4.80
C GLU A 136 -10.79 6.92 3.81
N ARG A 137 -9.62 6.32 3.56
CA ARG A 137 -8.62 6.80 2.60
C ARG A 137 -8.69 5.94 1.35
N THR A 138 -9.25 6.45 0.26
CA THR A 138 -9.37 5.67 -0.99
C THR A 138 -8.30 6.00 -2.01
N ASP A 139 -7.74 7.22 -1.99
CA ASP A 139 -6.80 7.72 -3.01
C ASP A 139 -5.32 7.51 -2.65
N ALA A 140 -5.02 6.40 -1.96
CA ALA A 140 -3.66 6.05 -1.53
C ALA A 140 -3.24 4.68 -2.07
N VAL A 141 -1.92 4.47 -2.18
CA VAL A 141 -1.37 3.15 -2.53
C VAL A 141 -1.88 2.12 -1.53
N THR A 142 -2.63 1.14 -2.02
CA THR A 142 -3.36 0.16 -1.23
C THR A 142 -2.81 -1.24 -1.48
N HIS A 143 -2.75 -2.04 -0.42
CA HIS A 143 -2.33 -3.44 -0.46
C HIS A 143 -3.30 -4.30 -1.30
N LEU A 144 -2.75 -5.16 -2.16
CA LEU A 144 -3.48 -6.29 -2.78
C LEU A 144 -2.95 -7.63 -2.26
N ASP A 145 -1.63 -7.75 -2.11
CA ASP A 145 -0.95 -8.91 -1.52
C ASP A 145 0.36 -8.51 -0.78
N GLY A 146 0.69 -9.25 0.29
CA GLY A 146 1.91 -9.05 1.08
C GLY A 146 1.76 -8.32 2.43
N LEU A 147 0.56 -8.25 3.03
CA LEU A 147 0.32 -7.59 4.32
C LEU A 147 1.27 -8.12 5.41
N HIS A 148 1.29 -9.44 5.64
CA HIS A 148 2.15 -10.05 6.65
C HIS A 148 3.64 -9.86 6.33
N ARG A 149 4.02 -9.85 5.05
CA ARG A 149 5.40 -9.60 4.61
C ARG A 149 5.85 -8.19 4.98
N MET A 150 5.05 -7.18 4.65
CA MET A 150 5.36 -5.78 4.96
C MET A 150 5.54 -5.57 6.46
N LEU A 151 4.58 -6.04 7.28
CA LEU A 151 4.65 -5.89 8.73
C LEU A 151 5.83 -6.66 9.35
N ALA A 152 6.06 -7.90 8.93
CA ALA A 152 7.18 -8.70 9.42
C ALA A 152 8.54 -8.07 9.09
N TRP A 153 8.73 -7.59 7.86
CA TRP A 153 9.97 -6.91 7.48
C TRP A 153 10.15 -5.57 8.19
N ALA A 154 9.06 -4.85 8.48
CA ALA A 154 9.12 -3.62 9.25
C ALA A 154 9.48 -3.87 10.72
N LEU A 155 8.85 -4.87 11.37
CA LEU A 155 9.17 -5.33 12.73
C LEU A 155 10.63 -5.75 12.88
N ALA A 156 11.16 -6.45 11.86
CA ALA A 156 12.53 -6.95 11.85
C ALA A 156 13.59 -5.90 11.45
N ASP A 157 13.17 -4.65 11.19
CA ASP A 157 14.01 -3.59 10.61
C ASP A 157 14.73 -4.00 9.30
N ARG A 158 14.04 -4.82 8.48
CA ARG A 158 14.53 -5.36 7.21
C ARG A 158 14.00 -4.62 6.00
N LEU A 159 13.38 -3.45 6.13
CA LEU A 159 13.00 -2.64 4.98
C LEU A 159 14.22 -1.86 4.44
N PRO A 160 14.45 -1.81 3.12
CA PRO A 160 15.62 -1.15 2.56
C PRO A 160 15.52 0.37 2.67
N SER A 161 16.63 1.05 2.96
CA SER A 161 16.70 2.53 2.99
C SER A 161 16.76 3.18 1.60
N ARG A 162 16.80 2.38 0.54
CA ARG A 162 16.80 2.82 -0.87
C ARG A 162 15.80 1.97 -1.67
N PRO A 163 15.30 2.46 -2.82
CA PRO A 163 14.36 1.73 -3.65
C PRO A 163 14.96 0.42 -4.18
N LEU A 164 14.70 -0.69 -3.48
CA LEU A 164 15.27 -2.02 -3.78
C LEU A 164 14.25 -3.14 -3.64
N LEU A 165 13.16 -2.95 -2.87
CA LEU A 165 12.14 -3.96 -2.71
C LEU A 165 11.22 -3.95 -3.94
N GLU A 166 11.22 -5.05 -4.69
CA GLU A 166 10.37 -5.19 -5.87
C GLU A 166 8.88 -5.17 -5.50
N ALA A 167 8.09 -4.45 -6.28
CA ALA A 167 6.64 -4.51 -6.22
C ALA A 167 6.00 -4.31 -7.61
N TYR A 168 4.73 -4.69 -7.70
CA TYR A 168 3.88 -4.50 -8.86
C TYR A 168 2.71 -3.62 -8.49
N LEU A 169 2.58 -2.47 -9.16
CA LEU A 169 1.57 -1.45 -8.89
C LEU A 169 0.54 -1.39 -10.02
N ALA A 170 -0.73 -1.56 -9.69
CA ALA A 170 -1.84 -1.38 -10.62
C ALA A 170 -2.31 0.08 -10.68
N GLY A 171 -2.63 0.54 -11.88
CA GLY A 171 -3.26 1.83 -12.14
C GLY A 171 -2.29 3.00 -12.34
N PRO A 172 -2.83 4.23 -12.44
CA PRO A 172 -2.03 5.42 -12.64
C PRO A 172 -1.10 5.65 -11.46
N LEU A 173 0.04 6.28 -11.71
CA LEU A 173 0.98 6.62 -10.66
C LEU A 173 0.36 7.72 -9.80
N PRO A 174 0.22 7.53 -8.48
CA PRO A 174 -0.23 8.61 -7.60
C PRO A 174 0.86 9.68 -7.56
N ASP A 175 0.63 10.84 -8.20
CA ASP A 175 1.40 12.10 -8.20
C ASP A 175 2.89 12.02 -7.78
N LEU A 176 3.65 11.06 -8.33
CA LEU A 176 5.09 11.04 -8.28
C LEU A 176 5.57 11.94 -9.42
N ARG A 177 6.22 13.06 -9.06
CA ARG A 177 6.86 14.05 -9.95
C ARG A 177 7.21 13.43 -11.30
N ASP A 178 6.38 13.70 -12.29
CA ASP A 178 6.74 13.52 -13.67
C ASP A 178 7.89 14.50 -13.97
N PRO A 179 9.13 14.02 -14.23
CA PRO A 179 10.24 14.91 -14.54
C PRO A 179 10.00 15.73 -15.81
N ASP A 180 9.04 15.32 -16.64
CA ASP A 180 8.67 15.97 -17.90
C ASP A 180 7.32 16.71 -17.84
N ALA A 181 6.65 16.75 -16.68
CA ALA A 181 5.43 17.54 -16.55
C ALA A 181 5.78 19.04 -16.58
N PRO A 182 5.20 19.83 -17.51
CA PRO A 182 5.41 21.27 -17.52
C PRO A 182 4.92 21.87 -16.20
N SER A 183 5.81 22.60 -15.53
CA SER A 183 5.49 23.32 -14.30
C SER A 183 4.29 24.24 -14.54
N ALA A 184 3.13 23.87 -14.00
CA ALA A 184 1.99 24.76 -13.97
C ALA A 184 2.36 25.95 -13.07
N ALA A 185 2.74 27.06 -13.72
CA ALA A 185 2.97 28.33 -13.06
C ALA A 185 1.73 28.67 -12.22
N ARG A 186 1.94 28.91 -10.92
CA ARG A 186 0.91 29.46 -10.04
C ARG A 186 0.41 30.78 -10.65
N PRO A 187 -0.90 31.04 -10.73
CA PRO A 187 -1.38 32.37 -11.06
C PRO A 187 -0.89 33.33 -9.96
N SER A 188 -0.12 34.34 -10.37
CA SER A 188 0.25 35.46 -9.49
C SER A 188 -1.02 36.11 -8.98
N ALA A 189 -1.20 36.13 -7.67
CA ALA A 189 -2.21 36.96 -7.04
C ALA A 189 -1.80 38.42 -7.24
N THR A 190 -2.52 39.12 -8.11
CA THR A 190 -2.50 40.57 -8.23
C THR A 190 -2.92 41.16 -6.88
N ALA A 191 -2.04 41.95 -6.26
CA ALA A 191 -2.32 42.68 -5.04
C ALA A 191 -3.43 43.74 -5.29
N PRO A 192 -4.34 44.00 -4.35
CA PRO A 192 -5.23 45.15 -4.44
C PRO A 192 -4.45 46.43 -4.10
N ALA A 193 -4.69 47.47 -4.90
CA ALA A 193 -4.13 48.80 -4.73
C ALA A 193 -4.61 49.48 -3.44
N GLU A 194 -3.68 50.11 -2.74
CA GLU A 194 -3.93 51.08 -1.66
C GLU A 194 -4.79 52.23 -2.18
N ALA A 195 -5.93 52.47 -1.53
CA ALA A 195 -6.65 53.73 -1.66
C ALA A 195 -6.09 54.70 -0.61
N THR A 196 -5.38 55.71 -1.09
CA THR A 196 -4.91 56.86 -0.31
C THR A 196 -6.08 57.71 0.17
N ALA A 197 -6.03 58.07 1.45
CA ALA A 197 -6.85 59.11 2.06
C ALA A 197 -6.16 60.46 1.88
N ASP A 198 -6.88 61.44 1.35
CA ASP A 198 -6.54 62.86 1.30
C ASP A 198 -7.84 63.59 0.89
N THR A 199 -8.26 64.75 1.39
CA THR A 199 -7.91 65.59 2.54
C THR A 199 -9.14 66.51 2.75
N LYS A 200 -9.17 67.15 3.91
CA LYS A 200 -10.12 68.12 4.47
C LYS A 200 -10.24 69.43 3.66
N GLU A 201 -11.44 70.04 3.68
CA GLU A 201 -11.83 71.49 3.63
C GLU A 201 -13.19 71.61 2.88
N ALA A 202 -14.25 72.30 3.34
CA ALA A 202 -14.47 73.26 4.43
C ALA A 202 -15.92 73.13 4.96
#